data_AF-A0A7R9MI52-F1
#
_entry.id   AF-A0A7R9MI52-F1
#
_cell.length_a   1.000
_cell.length_b   1.000
_cell.length_c   1.000
_cell.angle_alpha   90.00
_cell.angle_beta   90.00
_cell.angle_gamma   90.00
#
_symmetry.space_group_name_H-M   'P 1'
#
loop_
_entity.id
_entity.type
_entity.pdbx_description
1 polymer ?
#
loop_
_entity_poly.entity_id
_entity_poly.type
_entity_poly.pdbx_seq_one_letter_code
_entity_poly.pdbx_strand_id
1 'polypeptide(L)'
;CLLQLFSHLNKSAADNILFLFTNARSTHYAPGDSGPVLESILKDLRERPPNVDIKYSTNTIYCFDNESFRYLVATVPPNNMKFSEDNKIDYNASWDRSVKECKRMFDYIRTLRPYNIRDTLSLNSAKQVILLLSQPLADIAKNIADNQIQCEARKRRILECESDINKLQVELYVPQVDIISTPLPHPKLVCTDTSCCTRRHVQGTSVTQYDNECQYTTLMEYENEQFNVGIGYGKFLFGASQSQTKSSQKVMCLTCGHGTQSHRYIRYENKVQHRQVRDETKQQRITSVSEAAEAQRSQLEELEVKIGELTRESNIIVKCMARFAYFLAQNSLTRMDDHFERHIQQLIDDEVNTGAISDDDSSKVIVGKLKQLLDSYNCEKQLIINALKSMNANEFNISLDEIQGMISELCGLKWTGSTIVRLMEMQRCVQVRGHTRVNVVSHSVPDKAAVFSKLNVY
;
A
#
# COMPACT_ATOMS: atom_id res chain seq x y z
N CYS A 1 -9.97 -12.83 8.28
CA CYS A 1 -9.70 -12.25 9.62
C CYS A 1 -8.34 -12.69 10.16
N LEU A 2 -8.13 -14.00 10.38
CA LEU A 2 -6.91 -14.54 10.98
C LEU A 2 -5.63 -14.23 10.17
N LEU A 3 -5.67 -14.42 8.84
CA LEU A 3 -4.57 -14.01 7.95
C LEU A 3 -4.25 -12.51 8.05
N GLN A 4 -5.27 -11.66 8.15
CA GLN A 4 -5.06 -10.21 8.29
C GLN A 4 -4.34 -9.89 9.61
N LEU A 5 -4.73 -10.52 10.72
CA LEU A 5 -4.04 -10.37 12.00
C LEU A 5 -2.58 -10.82 11.90
N PHE A 6 -2.35 -12.00 11.32
CA PHE A 6 -1.00 -12.54 11.12
C PHE A 6 -0.13 -11.63 10.25
N SER A 7 -0.73 -10.88 9.33
CA SER A 7 0.02 -9.94 8.47
C SER A 7 0.71 -8.81 9.24
N HIS A 8 0.26 -8.54 10.47
CA HIS A 8 0.78 -7.47 11.34
C HIS A 8 1.69 -8.00 12.44
N LEU A 9 1.98 -9.30 12.46
CA LEU A 9 2.87 -9.92 13.43
C LEU A 9 4.18 -10.31 12.76
N ASN A 10 5.29 -10.13 13.48
CA ASN A 10 6.58 -10.62 13.01
C ASN A 10 6.58 -12.16 13.01
N LYS A 11 7.29 -12.80 12.08
CA LYS A 11 7.43 -14.25 12.02
C LYS A 11 7.92 -14.89 13.31
N SER A 12 8.76 -14.17 14.07
CA SER A 12 9.26 -14.62 15.37
C SER A 12 8.18 -14.75 16.45
N ALA A 13 6.97 -14.21 16.23
CA ALA A 13 5.84 -14.39 17.12
C ALA A 13 5.21 -15.80 17.03
N ALA A 14 5.56 -16.60 16.01
CA ALA A 14 4.93 -17.89 15.74
C ALA A 14 4.95 -18.87 16.92
N ASP A 15 6.03 -18.87 17.71
CA ASP A 15 6.19 -19.73 18.89
C ASP A 15 5.32 -19.30 20.08
N ASN A 16 4.74 -18.10 20.05
CA ASN A 16 3.94 -17.52 21.14
C ASN A 16 2.46 -17.38 20.78
N ILE A 17 1.98 -18.05 19.72
CA ILE A 17 0.57 -18.05 19.32
C ILE A 17 -0.15 -19.24 19.95
N LEU A 18 -1.24 -18.97 20.65
CA LEU A 18 -2.13 -19.96 21.25
C LEU A 18 -3.54 -19.82 20.67
N PHE A 19 -4.24 -20.93 20.52
CA PHE A 19 -5.60 -20.98 19.98
C PHE A 19 -6.59 -21.33 21.08
N LEU A 20 -7.52 -20.41 21.32
CA LEU A 20 -8.53 -20.53 22.35
C LEU A 20 -9.90 -20.68 21.69
N PHE A 21 -10.54 -21.83 21.90
CA PHE A 21 -11.88 -22.13 21.41
C PHE A 21 -12.86 -21.96 22.56
N THR A 22 -13.80 -21.03 22.40
CA THR A 22 -14.87 -20.80 23.38
C THR A 22 -16.14 -21.56 22.99
N ASN A 23 -17.08 -21.72 23.93
CA ASN A 23 -18.34 -22.45 23.70
C ASN A 23 -18.07 -23.91 23.29
N ALA A 24 -17.11 -24.54 23.95
CA ALA A 24 -16.62 -25.85 23.56
C ALA A 24 -17.48 -27.02 24.08
N ARG A 25 -18.48 -26.80 24.95
CA ARG A 25 -19.34 -27.88 25.46
C ARG A 25 -20.10 -28.57 24.33
N SER A 26 -20.63 -27.81 23.37
CA SER A 26 -21.34 -28.36 22.21
C SER A 26 -20.45 -29.21 21.31
N THR A 27 -19.13 -29.05 21.41
CA THR A 27 -18.12 -29.80 20.66
C THR A 27 -17.34 -30.76 21.56
N HIS A 28 -17.91 -31.14 22.71
CA HIS A 28 -17.29 -32.03 23.69
C HIS A 28 -15.88 -31.60 24.13
N TYR A 29 -15.65 -30.30 24.22
CA TYR A 29 -14.38 -29.66 24.58
C TYR A 29 -13.27 -29.90 23.56
N ALA A 30 -13.64 -29.97 22.29
CA ALA A 30 -12.73 -29.98 21.15
C ALA A 30 -12.94 -28.73 20.27
N PRO A 31 -12.00 -28.41 19.36
CA PRO A 31 -12.12 -27.29 18.41
C PRO A 31 -13.35 -27.31 17.50
N GLY A 32 -14.05 -28.45 17.37
CA GLY A 32 -15.19 -28.62 16.48
C GLY A 32 -14.86 -28.32 15.02
N ASP A 33 -15.84 -27.81 14.28
CA ASP A 33 -15.70 -27.51 12.84
C ASP A 33 -14.66 -26.44 12.52
N SER A 34 -14.32 -25.59 13.51
CA SER A 34 -13.29 -24.56 13.33
C SER A 34 -11.86 -25.11 13.39
N GLY A 35 -11.65 -26.29 13.98
CA GLY A 35 -10.35 -26.96 14.05
C GLY A 35 -9.76 -27.28 12.68
N PRO A 36 -10.45 -28.06 11.83
CA PRO A 36 -9.97 -28.40 10.48
C PRO A 36 -9.71 -27.17 9.60
N VAL A 37 -10.55 -26.13 9.72
CA VAL A 37 -10.37 -24.88 8.96
C VAL A 37 -9.09 -24.16 9.40
N LEU A 38 -8.85 -24.08 10.72
CA LEU A 38 -7.62 -23.50 11.24
C LEU A 38 -6.40 -24.30 10.80
N GLU A 39 -6.44 -25.63 10.93
CA GLU A 39 -5.35 -26.52 10.53
C GLU A 39 -4.99 -26.35 9.04
N SER A 40 -6.00 -26.22 8.17
CA SER A 40 -5.80 -25.91 6.75
C SER A 40 -5.08 -24.58 6.53
N ILE A 41 -5.49 -23.52 7.25
CA ILE A 41 -4.82 -22.21 7.19
C ILE A 41 -3.36 -22.30 7.65
N LEU A 42 -3.10 -23.03 8.74
CA LEU A 42 -1.73 -23.19 9.28
C LEU A 42 -0.86 -24.03 8.35
N LYS A 43 -1.43 -25.05 7.72
CA LYS A 43 -0.76 -25.84 6.69
C LYS A 43 -0.36 -24.97 5.50
N ASP A 44 -1.26 -24.12 5.01
CA ASP A 44 -0.96 -23.17 3.92
C ASP A 44 0.20 -22.22 4.29
N LEU A 45 0.25 -21.74 5.54
CA LEU A 45 1.35 -20.88 6.03
C LEU A 45 2.70 -21.61 6.13
N ARG A 46 2.67 -22.90 6.45
CA ARG A 46 3.87 -23.74 6.51
C ARG A 46 4.39 -24.07 5.11
N GLU A 47 3.50 -24.36 4.16
CA GLU A 47 3.87 -24.81 2.81
C GLU A 47 4.25 -23.65 1.88
N ARG A 48 3.70 -22.45 2.10
CA ARG A 48 3.96 -21.27 1.26
C ARG A 48 4.92 -20.30 1.94
N PRO A 49 5.76 -19.56 1.18
CA PRO A 49 6.57 -18.48 1.74
C PRO A 49 5.70 -17.51 2.57
N PRO A 50 6.09 -17.18 3.81
CA PRO A 50 7.43 -17.31 4.39
C PRO A 50 7.76 -18.64 5.09
N ASN A 51 6.96 -19.69 4.91
CA ASN A 51 7.16 -21.04 5.47
C ASN A 51 7.21 -21.04 6.99
N VAL A 52 6.26 -20.34 7.60
CA VAL A 52 6.18 -20.19 9.04
C VAL A 52 5.41 -21.36 9.64
N ASP A 53 6.03 -22.03 10.59
CA ASP A 53 5.38 -23.08 11.36
C ASP A 53 4.79 -22.50 12.66
N ILE A 54 3.46 -22.38 12.70
CA ILE A 54 2.74 -22.10 13.94
C ILE A 54 2.28 -23.44 14.51
N LYS A 55 2.76 -23.76 15.71
CA LYS A 55 2.49 -25.04 16.37
C LYS A 55 0.99 -25.22 16.59
N TYR A 56 0.45 -26.28 16.00
CA TYR A 56 -0.92 -26.74 16.22
C TYR A 56 -0.87 -28.10 16.92
N SER A 57 -1.00 -28.08 18.25
CA SER A 57 -0.88 -29.27 19.08
C SER A 57 -1.71 -29.13 20.34
N THR A 58 -1.81 -30.21 21.13
CA THR A 58 -2.47 -30.17 22.45
C THR A 58 -1.90 -29.06 23.34
N ASN A 59 -0.61 -28.73 23.24
CA ASN A 59 0.01 -27.68 24.05
C ASN A 59 -0.33 -26.25 23.59
N THR A 60 -0.90 -26.05 22.41
CA THR A 60 -1.21 -24.71 21.89
C THR A 60 -2.71 -24.49 21.65
N ILE A 61 -3.52 -25.52 21.86
CA ILE A 61 -4.97 -25.52 21.71
C ILE A 61 -5.62 -25.64 23.08
N TYR A 62 -6.57 -24.76 23.38
CA TYR A 62 -7.31 -24.76 24.64
C TYR A 62 -8.79 -24.54 24.36
N CYS A 63 -9.63 -25.36 24.99
CA CYS A 63 -11.07 -25.32 24.78
C CYS A 63 -11.77 -24.96 26.09
N PHE A 64 -12.45 -23.82 26.10
CA PHE A 64 -13.18 -23.29 27.25
C PHE A 64 -14.66 -23.22 26.94
N ASP A 65 -15.48 -23.32 27.98
CA ASP A 65 -16.89 -23.00 27.87
C ASP A 65 -17.23 -21.73 28.65
N ASN A 66 -18.19 -20.95 28.13
CA ASN A 66 -18.60 -19.69 28.72
C ASN A 66 -19.94 -19.79 29.46
N GLU A 67 -20.63 -20.93 29.42
CA GLU A 67 -21.95 -21.10 30.02
C GLU A 67 -21.93 -20.93 31.54
N SER A 68 -20.81 -21.26 32.20
CA SER A 68 -20.67 -21.09 33.65
C SER A 68 -20.71 -19.60 34.04
N PHE A 69 -20.11 -18.74 33.21
CA PHE A 69 -20.23 -17.28 33.38
C PHE A 69 -21.66 -16.80 33.11
N ARG A 70 -22.35 -17.38 32.12
CA ARG A 70 -23.76 -17.06 31.83
C ARG A 70 -24.66 -17.47 32.99
N TYR A 71 -24.42 -18.64 33.58
CA TYR A 71 -25.11 -19.12 34.77
C TYR A 71 -24.89 -18.18 35.97
N LEU A 72 -23.65 -17.74 36.22
CA LEU A 72 -23.36 -16.76 37.26
C LEU A 72 -24.14 -15.46 37.03
N VAL A 73 -24.10 -14.90 35.81
CA VAL A 73 -24.84 -13.67 35.48
C VAL A 73 -26.36 -13.85 35.64
N ALA A 74 -26.90 -15.00 35.27
CA ALA A 74 -28.33 -15.29 35.40
C ALA A 74 -28.79 -15.44 36.86
N THR A 75 -27.93 -15.94 37.74
CA THR A 75 -28.26 -16.19 39.15
C THR A 75 -28.07 -14.96 40.04
N VAL A 76 -27.18 -14.03 39.69
CA VAL A 76 -26.97 -12.80 40.47
C VAL A 76 -28.07 -11.73 40.22
N PRO A 77 -28.30 -10.82 41.19
CA PRO A 77 -29.19 -9.69 40.98
C PRO A 77 -28.75 -8.80 39.80
N PRO A 78 -29.69 -8.26 38.99
CA PRO A 78 -31.15 -8.29 39.17
C PRO A 78 -31.85 -9.53 38.60
N ASN A 79 -31.13 -10.43 37.92
CA ASN A 79 -31.73 -11.51 37.13
C ASN A 79 -32.40 -12.58 37.99
N ASN A 80 -31.77 -12.97 39.12
CA ASN A 80 -32.32 -13.90 40.13
C ASN A 80 -32.96 -15.18 39.54
N MET A 81 -32.45 -15.68 38.41
CA MET A 81 -33.01 -16.85 37.74
C MET A 81 -32.73 -18.11 38.55
N LYS A 82 -33.71 -19.01 38.62
CA LYS A 82 -33.60 -20.31 39.29
C LYS A 82 -33.33 -21.40 38.27
N PHE A 83 -32.38 -22.28 38.57
CA PHE A 83 -32.03 -23.45 37.78
C PHE A 83 -32.26 -24.72 38.63
N SER A 84 -32.61 -25.83 37.97
CA SER A 84 -32.67 -27.14 38.62
C SER A 84 -31.30 -27.59 39.11
N GLU A 85 -31.26 -28.53 40.06
CA GLU A 85 -29.99 -29.08 40.56
C GLU A 85 -29.16 -29.75 39.45
N ASP A 86 -29.81 -30.47 38.52
CA ASP A 86 -29.13 -31.08 37.36
C ASP A 86 -28.39 -30.03 36.51
N ASN A 87 -29.04 -28.89 36.24
CA ASN A 87 -28.41 -27.79 35.51
C ASN A 87 -27.21 -27.23 36.27
N LYS A 88 -27.28 -27.12 37.61
CA LYS A 88 -26.15 -26.64 38.43
C LYS A 88 -24.96 -27.59 38.37
N ILE A 89 -25.21 -28.90 38.41
CA ILE A 89 -24.16 -29.93 38.30
C ILE A 89 -23.44 -29.78 36.97
N ASP A 90 -24.20 -29.64 35.88
CA ASP A 90 -23.68 -29.45 34.53
C ASP A 90 -22.82 -28.18 34.42
N TYR A 91 -23.31 -27.04 34.94
CA TYR A 91 -22.55 -25.79 34.92
C TYR A 91 -21.28 -25.86 35.79
N ASN A 92 -21.33 -26.51 36.95
CA ASN A 92 -20.13 -26.73 37.78
C ASN A 92 -19.09 -27.60 37.08
N ALA A 93 -19.52 -28.70 36.43
CA ALA A 93 -18.62 -29.57 35.69
C ALA A 93 -17.94 -28.82 34.52
N SER A 94 -18.70 -27.96 33.85
CA SER A 94 -18.21 -27.09 32.78
C SER A 94 -17.19 -26.06 33.25
N TRP A 95 -17.46 -25.44 34.41
CA TRP A 95 -16.54 -24.54 35.09
C TRP A 95 -15.23 -25.24 35.42
N ASP A 96 -15.30 -26.39 36.10
CA ASP A 96 -14.11 -27.14 36.53
C ASP A 96 -13.23 -27.54 35.35
N ARG A 97 -13.84 -27.95 34.23
CA ARG A 97 -13.10 -28.28 33.01
C ARG A 97 -12.41 -27.04 32.42
N SER A 98 -13.12 -25.92 32.30
CA SER A 98 -12.57 -24.67 31.79
C SER A 98 -11.43 -24.14 32.68
N VAL A 99 -11.55 -24.26 34.00
CA VAL A 99 -10.50 -23.88 34.96
C VAL A 99 -9.27 -24.78 34.82
N LYS A 100 -9.45 -26.09 34.64
CA LYS A 100 -8.32 -27.02 34.41
C LYS A 100 -7.58 -26.69 33.11
N GLU A 101 -8.31 -26.45 32.02
CA GLU A 101 -7.73 -26.03 30.75
C GLU A 101 -7.00 -24.68 30.87
N CYS A 102 -7.52 -23.75 31.67
CA CYS A 102 -6.91 -22.45 31.89
C CYS A 102 -5.59 -22.59 32.66
N LYS A 103 -5.56 -23.42 33.70
CA LYS A 103 -4.32 -23.74 34.43
C LYS A 103 -3.28 -24.36 33.50
N ARG A 104 -3.68 -25.34 32.68
CA ARG A 104 -2.83 -25.98 31.68
C ARG A 104 -2.25 -24.96 30.69
N MET A 105 -3.05 -23.97 30.29
CA MET A 105 -2.59 -22.86 29.45
C MET A 105 -1.52 -22.02 30.12
N PHE A 106 -1.76 -21.56 31.35
CA PHE A 106 -0.79 -20.76 32.08
C PHE A 106 0.50 -21.53 32.38
N ASP A 107 0.41 -22.83 32.66
CA ASP A 107 1.59 -23.67 32.87
C ASP A 107 2.45 -23.76 31.61
N TYR A 108 1.84 -23.88 30.43
CA TYR A 108 2.58 -23.83 29.17
C TYR A 108 3.15 -22.44 28.89
N ILE A 109 2.39 -21.36 29.09
CA ILE A 109 2.86 -19.98 28.89
C ILE A 109 4.13 -19.70 29.70
N ARG A 110 4.22 -20.23 30.93
CA ARG A 110 5.43 -20.09 31.79
C ARG A 110 6.68 -20.73 31.19
N THR A 111 6.52 -21.70 30.30
CA THR A 111 7.64 -22.36 29.61
C THR A 111 8.09 -21.61 28.35
N LEU A 112 7.28 -20.69 27.84
CA LEU A 112 7.57 -19.95 26.62
C LEU A 112 8.60 -18.86 26.87
N ARG A 113 9.51 -18.69 25.91
CA ARG A 113 10.38 -17.50 25.88
C ARG A 113 9.50 -16.26 25.61
N PRO A 114 9.65 -15.18 26.38
CA PRO A 114 8.93 -13.94 26.12
C PRO A 114 9.21 -13.40 24.71
N TYR A 115 8.14 -13.05 24.00
CA TYR A 115 8.21 -12.44 22.68
C TYR A 115 8.65 -10.96 22.77
N ASN A 116 9.58 -10.54 21.91
CA ASN A 116 9.99 -9.14 21.84
C ASN A 116 9.02 -8.31 21.00
N ILE A 117 8.12 -7.60 21.67
CA ILE A 117 7.10 -6.76 21.02
C ILE A 117 7.70 -5.68 20.12
N ARG A 118 8.94 -5.24 20.38
CA ARG A 118 9.61 -4.20 19.57
C ARG A 118 9.76 -4.62 18.11
N ASP A 119 9.90 -5.92 17.84
CA ASP A 119 10.07 -6.45 16.48
C ASP A 119 8.77 -6.31 15.69
N THR A 120 7.62 -6.56 16.32
CA THR A 120 6.29 -6.28 15.73
C THR A 120 6.09 -4.79 15.50
N LEU A 121 6.37 -3.95 16.51
CA LEU A 121 6.15 -2.50 16.39
C LEU A 121 6.99 -1.89 15.28
N SER A 122 8.24 -2.31 15.18
CA SER A 122 9.16 -1.82 14.16
C SER A 122 8.79 -2.32 12.77
N LEU A 123 8.42 -3.61 12.63
CA LEU A 123 7.88 -4.16 11.39
C LEU A 123 6.65 -3.38 10.92
N ASN A 124 5.70 -3.13 11.81
CA ASN A 124 4.48 -2.41 11.47
C ASN A 124 4.75 -0.94 11.11
N SER A 125 5.70 -0.30 11.78
CA SER A 125 6.13 1.06 11.44
C SER A 125 6.74 1.12 10.03
N ALA A 126 7.67 0.22 9.72
CA ALA A 126 8.27 0.10 8.38
C ALA A 126 7.22 -0.27 7.32
N LYS A 127 6.32 -1.20 7.63
CA LYS A 127 5.20 -1.61 6.78
C LYS A 127 4.31 -0.43 6.42
N GLN A 128 3.92 0.39 7.40
CA GLN A 128 3.12 1.57 7.12
C GLN A 128 3.84 2.52 6.16
N VAL A 129 5.12 2.81 6.40
CA VAL A 129 5.88 3.71 5.52
C VAL A 129 6.02 3.14 4.11
N ILE A 130 6.32 1.86 3.96
CA ILE A 130 6.44 1.20 2.64
C ILE A 130 5.12 1.21 1.87
N LEU A 131 4.01 0.91 2.56
CA LEU A 131 2.67 0.94 1.97
C LEU A 131 2.31 2.36 1.50
N LEU A 132 2.64 3.35 2.32
CA LEU A 132 2.45 4.76 2.01
C LEU A 132 3.28 5.18 0.78
N LEU A 133 4.53 4.74 0.69
CA LEU A 133 5.45 5.06 -0.41
C LEU A 133 5.14 4.35 -1.74
N SER A 134 4.44 3.21 -1.71
CA SER A 134 4.28 2.35 -2.89
C SER A 134 3.61 3.05 -4.07
N GLN A 135 2.51 3.76 -3.82
CA GLN A 135 1.84 4.54 -4.86
C GLN A 135 2.66 5.76 -5.32
N PRO A 136 3.09 6.68 -4.41
CA PRO A 136 3.94 7.81 -4.76
C PRO A 136 5.15 7.47 -5.64
N LEU A 137 5.83 6.37 -5.33
CA LEU A 137 7.03 5.97 -6.06
C LEU A 137 6.71 5.39 -7.43
N ALA A 138 5.60 4.67 -7.59
CA ALA A 138 5.18 4.16 -8.89
C ALA A 138 4.68 5.30 -9.80
N ASP A 139 3.96 6.25 -9.22
CA ASP A 139 3.56 7.50 -9.87
C ASP A 139 4.79 8.33 -10.33
N ILE A 140 5.81 8.45 -9.49
CA ILE A 140 7.08 9.10 -9.86
C ILE A 140 7.81 8.33 -10.97
N ALA A 141 7.81 7.00 -10.91
CA ALA A 141 8.47 6.17 -11.93
C ALA A 141 7.81 6.36 -13.30
N LYS A 142 6.48 6.52 -13.36
CA LYS A 142 5.78 6.93 -14.59
C LYS A 142 6.25 8.31 -15.07
N ASN A 143 6.32 9.29 -14.17
CA ASN A 143 6.79 10.63 -14.54
C ASN A 143 8.24 10.61 -15.08
N ILE A 144 9.11 9.76 -14.53
CA ILE A 144 10.46 9.56 -15.07
C ILE A 144 10.38 9.03 -16.50
N ALA A 145 9.55 8.00 -16.75
CA ALA A 145 9.36 7.44 -18.08
C ALA A 145 8.84 8.47 -19.09
N ASP A 146 7.85 9.30 -18.71
CA ASP A 146 7.33 10.39 -19.54
C ASP A 146 8.45 11.39 -19.92
N ASN A 147 9.27 11.81 -18.93
CA ASN A 147 10.39 12.72 -19.17
C ASN A 147 11.46 12.11 -20.08
N GLN A 148 11.73 10.80 -19.96
CA GLN A 148 12.66 10.09 -20.84
C GLN A 148 12.15 10.09 -22.30
N ILE A 149 10.87 9.78 -22.51
CA ILE A 149 10.25 9.78 -23.84
C ILE A 149 10.37 11.16 -24.49
N GLN A 150 10.14 12.25 -23.73
CA GLN A 150 10.30 13.61 -24.22
C GLN A 150 11.74 13.94 -24.61
N CYS A 151 12.71 13.56 -23.77
CA CYS A 151 14.12 13.81 -24.05
C CYS A 151 14.57 13.04 -25.31
N GLU A 152 14.15 11.78 -25.46
CA GLU A 152 14.41 10.96 -26.66
C GLU A 152 13.74 11.53 -27.91
N ALA A 153 12.49 12.00 -27.82
CA ALA A 153 11.80 12.64 -28.94
C ALA A 153 12.48 13.94 -29.37
N ARG A 154 12.94 14.75 -28.40
CA ARG A 154 13.70 15.98 -28.69
C ARG A 154 15.05 15.66 -29.33
N LYS A 155 15.76 14.65 -28.82
CA LYS A 155 17.02 14.17 -29.40
C LYS A 155 16.84 13.80 -30.88
N ARG A 156 15.77 13.08 -31.23
CA ARG A 156 15.43 12.74 -32.62
C ARG A 156 15.18 13.97 -33.48
N ARG A 157 14.37 14.94 -33.03
CA ARG A 157 14.11 16.18 -33.78
C ARG A 157 15.39 16.98 -34.06
N ILE A 158 16.28 17.06 -33.08
CA ILE A 158 17.58 17.73 -33.22
C ILE A 158 18.46 17.00 -34.25
N LEU A 159 18.44 15.67 -34.29
CA LEU A 159 19.20 14.86 -35.26
C LEU A 159 18.62 14.93 -36.68
N GLU A 160 17.30 15.05 -36.82
CA GLU A 160 16.58 15.15 -38.12
C GLU A 160 16.74 16.53 -38.78
N CYS A 161 17.33 17.52 -38.10
CA CYS A 161 17.69 18.80 -38.70
C CYS A 161 18.90 18.62 -39.64
N GLU A 162 18.68 18.07 -40.84
CA GLU A 162 19.68 17.87 -41.90
C GLU A 162 20.20 19.21 -42.45
N SER A 163 21.20 19.82 -41.78
CA SER A 163 21.90 21.04 -42.23
C SER A 163 21.04 22.33 -42.27
N ASP A 164 19.76 22.24 -41.96
CA ASP A 164 18.85 23.40 -41.92
C ASP A 164 19.02 24.17 -40.60
N ILE A 165 19.90 25.18 -40.66
CA ILE A 165 20.22 26.06 -39.52
C ILE A 165 18.97 26.72 -38.94
N ASN A 166 17.96 27.03 -39.77
CA ASN A 166 16.74 27.70 -39.29
C ASN A 166 15.86 26.74 -38.48
N LYS A 167 15.66 25.51 -38.97
CA LYS A 167 14.95 24.47 -38.19
C LYS A 167 15.69 24.08 -36.92
N LEU A 168 17.01 23.97 -37.00
CA LEU A 168 17.84 23.67 -35.85
C LEU A 168 17.77 24.80 -34.81
N GLN A 169 17.83 26.07 -35.22
CA GLN A 169 17.63 27.19 -34.31
C GLN A 169 16.28 27.06 -33.59
N VAL A 170 15.18 26.79 -34.31
CA VAL A 170 13.87 26.60 -33.67
C VAL A 170 13.91 25.50 -32.61
N GLU A 171 14.45 24.31 -32.90
CA GLU A 171 14.53 23.18 -31.94
C GLU A 171 15.50 23.42 -30.76
N LEU A 172 16.57 24.19 -30.99
CA LEU A 172 17.50 24.64 -29.95
C LEU A 172 16.86 25.71 -29.04
N TYR A 173 15.97 26.55 -29.58
CA TYR A 173 15.30 27.64 -28.86
C TYR A 173 13.91 27.27 -28.29
N VAL A 174 13.44 26.03 -28.43
CA VAL A 174 12.18 25.62 -27.77
C VAL A 174 12.38 25.61 -26.26
N PRO A 175 11.57 26.37 -25.48
CA PRO A 175 11.63 26.34 -24.02
C PRO A 175 11.41 24.90 -23.55
N GLN A 176 12.27 24.43 -22.65
CA GLN A 176 12.18 23.08 -22.12
C GLN A 176 10.86 22.95 -21.36
N VAL A 177 10.00 22.05 -21.83
CA VAL A 177 8.78 21.65 -21.13
C VAL A 177 9.15 20.49 -20.22
N ASP A 178 9.17 20.74 -18.93
CA ASP A 178 9.21 19.70 -17.91
C ASP A 178 7.79 19.47 -17.40
N ILE A 179 7.38 18.22 -17.22
CA ILE A 179 6.17 17.92 -16.44
C ILE A 179 6.58 17.88 -14.98
N ILE A 180 6.01 18.79 -14.18
CA ILE A 180 6.14 18.76 -12.73
C ILE A 180 4.82 18.31 -12.10
N SER A 181 4.89 17.37 -11.17
CA SER A 181 3.73 17.03 -10.34
C SER A 181 3.60 18.06 -9.22
N THR A 182 2.49 18.78 -9.19
CA THR A 182 2.15 19.68 -8.10
C THR A 182 1.10 19.05 -7.20
N PRO A 183 1.32 18.98 -5.89
CA PRO A 183 0.37 18.35 -5.01
C PRO A 183 -0.91 19.15 -4.80
N LEU A 184 -1.97 18.43 -4.49
CA LEU A 184 -3.28 18.97 -4.17
C LEU A 184 -3.42 19.23 -2.66
N PRO A 185 -4.16 20.27 -2.24
CA PRO A 185 -4.41 20.55 -0.82
C PRO A 185 -5.16 19.43 -0.09
N HIS A 186 -5.98 18.68 -0.83
CA HIS A 186 -6.71 17.51 -0.37
C HIS A 186 -6.78 16.46 -1.49
N PRO A 187 -6.86 15.16 -1.16
CA PRO A 187 -7.15 14.14 -2.16
C PRO A 187 -8.47 14.48 -2.89
N LYS A 188 -8.46 14.34 -4.21
CA LYS A 188 -9.67 14.45 -5.05
C LYS A 188 -9.98 13.08 -5.62
N LEU A 189 -11.24 12.68 -5.62
CA LEU A 189 -11.67 11.53 -6.40
C LEU A 189 -11.94 11.99 -7.83
N VAL A 190 -11.30 11.36 -8.81
CA VAL A 190 -11.48 11.67 -10.23
C VAL A 190 -11.86 10.43 -10.99
N CYS A 191 -12.61 10.62 -12.07
CA CYS A 191 -12.90 9.54 -12.99
C CYS A 191 -11.79 9.46 -14.03
N THR A 192 -11.25 8.27 -14.31
CA THR A 192 -10.23 8.01 -15.34
C THR A 192 -10.84 7.61 -16.69
N ASP A 193 -12.17 7.53 -16.77
CA ASP A 193 -12.85 7.28 -18.03
C ASP A 193 -12.56 8.41 -19.02
N THR A 194 -12.35 8.07 -20.29
CA THR A 194 -12.03 9.03 -21.35
C THR A 194 -13.10 10.10 -21.54
N SER A 195 -14.35 9.81 -21.16
CA SER A 195 -15.43 10.79 -21.19
C SER A 195 -15.34 11.85 -20.08
N CYS A 196 -14.51 11.64 -19.06
CA CYS A 196 -14.33 12.51 -17.89
C CYS A 196 -12.91 13.09 -17.78
N CYS A 197 -12.05 12.80 -18.77
CA CYS A 197 -10.66 13.22 -18.81
C CYS A 197 -10.34 13.85 -20.16
N THR A 198 -9.77 15.04 -20.14
CA THR A 198 -9.19 15.66 -21.32
C THR A 198 -7.68 15.48 -21.31
N ARG A 199 -7.16 14.71 -22.28
CA ARG A 199 -5.72 14.60 -22.51
C ARG A 199 -5.26 15.78 -23.36
N ARG A 200 -4.54 16.73 -22.76
CA ARG A 200 -3.96 17.86 -23.48
C ARG A 200 -2.57 17.51 -23.98
N HIS A 201 -2.35 17.61 -25.28
CA HIS A 201 -1.02 17.54 -25.88
C HIS A 201 -0.34 18.91 -25.81
N VAL A 202 0.63 19.07 -24.92
CA VAL A 202 1.47 20.28 -24.84
C VAL A 202 2.86 19.93 -25.37
N GLN A 203 3.20 20.43 -26.57
CA GLN A 203 4.51 20.22 -27.21
C GLN A 203 4.95 18.74 -27.29
N GLY A 204 4.02 17.86 -27.69
CA GLY A 204 4.26 16.40 -27.77
C GLY A 204 4.00 15.63 -26.47
N THR A 205 3.41 16.28 -25.46
CA THR A 205 3.20 15.71 -24.12
C THR A 205 1.74 15.56 -23.77
N SER A 206 1.29 14.35 -23.48
CA SER A 206 -0.04 14.06 -22.98
C SER A 206 -0.18 14.37 -21.49
N VAL A 207 -0.83 15.47 -21.13
CA VAL A 207 -1.21 15.76 -19.73
C VAL A 207 -2.69 15.44 -19.57
N THR A 208 -3.01 14.47 -18.72
CA THR A 208 -4.40 14.17 -18.37
C THR A 208 -4.91 15.22 -17.40
N GLN A 209 -5.85 16.03 -17.87
CA GLN A 209 -6.64 16.92 -17.04
C GLN A 209 -7.97 16.22 -16.73
N TYR A 210 -8.28 16.09 -15.44
CA TYR A 210 -9.56 15.55 -15.01
C TYR A 210 -10.59 16.66 -14.99
N ASP A 211 -11.70 16.46 -15.71
CA ASP A 211 -12.67 17.53 -15.95
C ASP A 211 -13.57 17.77 -14.73
N ASN A 212 -13.79 16.74 -13.91
CA ASN A 212 -14.67 16.80 -12.74
C ASN A 212 -14.06 16.08 -11.52
N GLU A 213 -14.24 16.69 -10.35
CA GLU A 213 -14.10 15.99 -9.07
C GLU A 213 -15.37 15.19 -8.80
N CYS A 214 -15.23 13.86 -8.79
CA CYS A 214 -16.34 12.95 -8.54
C CYS A 214 -16.61 12.84 -7.04
N GLN A 215 -17.87 12.74 -6.67
CA GLN A 215 -18.30 12.54 -5.29
C GLN A 215 -19.11 11.25 -5.20
N TYR A 216 -18.86 10.43 -4.17
CA TYR A 216 -19.77 9.34 -3.82
C TYR A 216 -20.74 9.84 -2.76
N THR A 217 -22.01 9.99 -3.12
CA THR A 217 -23.10 10.12 -2.15
C THR A 217 -23.73 8.74 -1.98
N THR A 218 -23.22 7.90 -1.09
CA THR A 218 -24.04 7.07 -0.18
C THR A 218 -23.22 6.10 0.67
N LEU A 219 -23.55 6.15 1.97
CA LEU A 219 -23.37 5.16 3.03
C LEU A 219 -21.95 4.88 3.54
N MET A 220 -21.66 5.70 4.55
CA MET A 220 -20.66 5.58 5.59
C MET A 220 -19.27 6.12 5.25
N GLU A 221 -19.04 7.33 5.76
CA GLU A 221 -17.78 7.74 6.38
C GLU A 221 -17.39 6.76 7.52
N TYR A 222 -17.33 5.46 7.24
CA TYR A 222 -16.45 4.58 8.00
C TYR A 222 -15.05 4.86 7.44
N GLU A 223 -14.43 5.89 8.03
CA GLU A 223 -12.99 6.14 8.01
C GLU A 223 -12.30 4.91 8.62
N ASN A 224 -12.29 3.80 7.89
CA ASN A 224 -11.50 2.64 8.27
C ASN A 224 -10.04 3.02 8.03
N GLU A 225 -9.36 3.29 9.13
CA GLU A 225 -7.93 3.60 9.31
C GLU A 225 -6.96 2.62 8.60
N GLN A 226 -7.47 1.55 7.98
CA GLN A 226 -6.73 0.57 7.18
C GLN A 226 -6.85 0.72 5.65
N PHE A 227 -7.71 1.62 5.14
CA PHE A 227 -7.94 1.83 3.69
C PHE A 227 -7.23 3.06 3.12
N ASN A 228 -6.12 3.50 3.73
CA ASN A 228 -5.34 4.65 3.31
C ASN A 228 -4.26 4.36 2.24
N VAL A 229 -4.34 3.20 1.57
CA VAL A 229 -3.54 2.91 0.37
C VAL A 229 -4.37 3.35 -0.82
N GLY A 230 -3.92 4.32 -1.61
CA GLY A 230 -4.68 4.87 -2.74
C GLY A 230 -4.73 3.94 -3.96
N ILE A 231 -5.24 2.74 -3.71
CA ILE A 231 -5.55 1.70 -4.66
C ILE A 231 -7.02 1.35 -4.41
N GLY A 232 -7.83 1.39 -5.46
CA GLY A 232 -9.25 1.09 -5.41
C GLY A 232 -9.58 -0.15 -4.57
N TYR A 233 -10.15 0.08 -3.39
CA TYR A 233 -10.97 -0.89 -2.69
C TYR A 233 -12.38 -0.32 -2.50
N GLY A 234 -13.03 -0.04 -3.61
CA GLY A 234 -14.49 -0.11 -3.69
C GLY A 234 -15.01 -1.56 -3.57
N LYS A 235 -14.35 -2.42 -2.78
CA LYS A 235 -14.78 -3.80 -2.54
C LYS A 235 -15.13 -4.07 -1.06
N PHE A 236 -14.71 -3.20 -0.14
CA PHE A 236 -14.95 -3.37 1.31
C PHE A 236 -15.67 -2.21 2.00
N LEU A 237 -15.97 -1.11 1.29
CA LEU A 237 -16.91 -0.07 1.76
C LEU A 237 -18.38 -0.39 1.40
N PHE A 238 -18.66 -1.61 0.95
CA PHE A 238 -20.03 -2.12 0.94
C PHE A 238 -20.32 -2.74 2.30
N GLY A 239 -20.83 -1.89 3.19
CA GLY A 239 -21.55 -2.34 4.37
C GLY A 239 -22.60 -3.37 3.99
N ALA A 240 -22.86 -4.29 4.90
CA ALA A 240 -23.82 -5.35 4.79
C ALA A 240 -25.22 -4.84 4.37
N SER A 241 -25.46 -4.82 3.06
CA SER A 241 -26.75 -5.04 2.46
C SER A 241 -26.55 -5.86 1.19
N GLN A 242 -25.87 -7.01 1.31
CA GLN A 242 -26.30 -8.16 0.52
C GLN A 242 -27.68 -8.57 1.04
N SER A 243 -28.71 -7.76 0.80
CA SER A 243 -30.00 -8.35 0.51
C SER A 243 -29.75 -9.17 -0.74
N GLN A 244 -29.94 -10.47 -0.63
CA GLN A 244 -29.96 -11.38 -1.76
C GLN A 244 -31.09 -10.96 -2.71
N THR A 245 -30.86 -9.96 -3.54
CA THR A 245 -31.67 -9.68 -4.71
C THR A 245 -30.81 -10.06 -5.91
N LYS A 246 -31.35 -10.99 -6.70
CA LYS A 246 -30.72 -11.60 -7.88
C LYS A 246 -30.61 -10.60 -9.05
N SER A 247 -30.03 -9.43 -8.83
CA SER A 247 -29.69 -8.49 -9.89
C SER A 247 -28.35 -7.85 -9.59
N SER A 248 -27.38 -8.16 -10.44
CA SER A 248 -26.06 -7.53 -10.56
C SER A 248 -26.19 -6.05 -10.94
N GLN A 249 -26.76 -5.22 -10.07
CA GLN A 249 -26.78 -3.77 -10.27
C GLN A 249 -25.37 -3.23 -10.03
N LYS A 250 -24.72 -2.90 -11.15
CA LYS A 250 -23.43 -2.24 -11.22
C LYS A 250 -23.55 -0.89 -10.49
N VAL A 251 -22.74 -0.68 -9.46
CA VAL A 251 -22.73 0.58 -8.71
C VAL A 251 -22.08 1.65 -9.59
N MET A 252 -22.84 2.70 -9.91
CA MET A 252 -22.42 3.79 -10.79
C MET A 252 -22.19 5.06 -9.97
N CYS A 253 -21.21 5.86 -10.37
CA CYS A 253 -20.92 7.16 -9.79
C CYS A 253 -22.06 8.14 -10.09
N LEU A 254 -22.45 8.92 -9.09
CA LEU A 254 -23.55 9.88 -9.22
C LEU A 254 -23.11 11.18 -9.90
N THR A 255 -21.81 11.47 -9.93
CA THR A 255 -21.26 12.63 -10.64
C THR A 255 -21.11 12.38 -12.13
N CYS A 256 -20.55 11.23 -12.53
CA CYS A 256 -20.21 10.99 -13.94
C CYS A 256 -20.90 9.78 -14.57
N GLY A 257 -21.65 8.98 -13.80
CA GLY A 257 -22.31 7.78 -14.31
C GLY A 257 -21.40 6.59 -14.55
N HIS A 258 -20.08 6.67 -14.35
CA HIS A 258 -19.17 5.53 -14.56
C HIS A 258 -19.09 4.60 -13.35
N GLY A 259 -18.71 3.34 -13.59
CA GLY A 259 -18.51 2.37 -12.53
C GLY A 259 -17.38 2.76 -11.57
N THR A 260 -17.38 2.18 -10.37
CA THR A 260 -16.36 2.45 -9.35
C THR A 260 -14.93 2.13 -9.78
N GLN A 261 -14.75 1.15 -10.67
CA GLN A 261 -13.45 0.85 -11.29
C GLN A 261 -12.87 1.96 -12.16
N SER A 262 -13.69 2.87 -12.69
CA SER A 262 -13.21 4.02 -13.47
C SER A 262 -12.89 5.23 -12.59
N HIS A 263 -12.77 5.07 -11.27
CA HIS A 263 -12.53 6.17 -10.33
C HIS A 263 -11.27 5.92 -9.51
N ARG A 264 -10.45 6.98 -9.33
CA ARG A 264 -9.24 6.95 -8.51
C ARG A 264 -9.11 8.21 -7.67
N TYR A 265 -8.49 8.08 -6.49
CA TYR A 265 -8.06 9.24 -5.74
C TYR A 265 -6.73 9.75 -6.30
N ILE A 266 -6.69 11.03 -6.67
CA ILE A 266 -5.47 11.76 -6.99
C ILE A 266 -5.10 12.68 -5.82
N ARG A 267 -3.80 12.87 -5.60
CA ARG A 267 -3.26 13.74 -4.55
C ARG A 267 -2.31 14.80 -5.10
N TYR A 268 -2.10 14.79 -6.40
CA TYR A 268 -1.29 15.75 -7.14
C TYR A 268 -1.81 15.83 -8.57
N GLU A 269 -1.55 16.94 -9.23
CA GLU A 269 -1.83 17.18 -10.63
C GLU A 269 -0.51 17.41 -11.36
N ASN A 270 -0.38 16.79 -12.53
CA ASN A 270 0.74 17.04 -13.43
C ASN A 270 0.53 18.39 -14.11
N LYS A 271 1.49 19.29 -13.95
CA LYS A 271 1.54 20.59 -14.60
C LYS A 271 2.72 20.65 -15.53
N VAL A 272 2.50 21.19 -16.71
CA VAL A 272 3.59 21.58 -17.60
C VAL A 272 4.26 22.82 -17.00
N GLN A 273 5.51 22.67 -16.61
CA GLN A 273 6.37 23.80 -16.28
C GLN A 273 7.30 24.05 -17.47
N HIS A 274 7.18 25.24 -18.04
CA HIS A 274 8.16 25.75 -18.97
C HIS A 274 9.39 26.18 -18.19
N ARG A 275 10.48 25.40 -18.24
CA ARG A 275 11.79 25.87 -17.83
C ARG A 275 12.36 26.67 -19.01
N GLN A 276 12.25 28.00 -18.94
CA GLN A 276 13.08 28.83 -19.80
C GLN A 276 14.53 28.69 -19.33
N VAL A 277 15.31 27.86 -20.03
CA VAL A 277 16.77 28.02 -19.99
C VAL A 277 17.06 29.28 -20.80
N ARG A 278 16.87 30.44 -20.16
CA ARG A 278 17.22 31.73 -20.73
C ARG A 278 18.73 31.89 -20.57
N ASP A 279 19.46 31.23 -21.46
CA ASP A 279 20.89 31.43 -21.56
C ASP A 279 21.11 32.72 -22.37
N GLU A 280 21.23 33.86 -21.66
CA GLU A 280 21.47 35.16 -22.28
C GLU A 280 22.77 35.17 -23.12
N THR A 281 23.67 34.20 -22.93
CA THR A 281 24.86 34.03 -23.78
C THR A 281 24.60 33.30 -25.10
N LYS A 282 23.52 32.52 -25.22
CA LYS A 282 23.12 31.82 -26.47
C LYS A 282 22.20 32.63 -27.39
N GLN A 283 21.98 33.91 -27.08
CA GLN A 283 21.29 34.86 -27.98
C GLN A 283 22.14 35.31 -29.17
N GLN A 284 23.36 34.79 -29.31
CA GLN A 284 24.12 34.97 -30.54
C GLN A 284 23.42 34.15 -31.63
N ARG A 285 22.96 34.84 -32.69
CA ARG A 285 22.50 34.17 -33.92
C ARG A 285 23.57 33.15 -34.28
N ILE A 286 23.23 31.88 -34.32
CA ILE A 286 24.12 30.87 -34.89
C ILE A 286 24.33 31.31 -36.35
N THR A 287 25.51 31.85 -36.64
CA THR A 287 25.83 32.48 -37.93
C THR A 287 26.64 31.56 -38.82
N SER A 288 27.27 30.55 -38.24
CA SER A 288 28.09 29.58 -38.95
C SER A 288 27.61 28.14 -38.75
N VAL A 289 27.95 27.28 -39.71
CA VAL A 289 27.72 25.83 -39.64
C VAL A 289 28.50 25.20 -38.48
N SER A 290 29.66 25.76 -38.13
CA SER A 290 30.49 25.29 -37.01
C SER A 290 29.81 25.55 -35.65
N GLU A 291 29.28 26.77 -35.46
CA GLU A 291 28.51 27.14 -34.25
C GLU A 291 27.23 26.29 -34.13
N ALA A 292 26.57 26.02 -35.27
CA ALA A 292 25.38 25.17 -35.32
C ALA A 292 25.68 23.75 -34.85
N ALA A 293 26.77 23.16 -35.37
CA ALA A 293 27.20 21.82 -35.01
C ALA A 293 27.64 21.73 -33.54
N GLU A 294 28.28 22.76 -33.00
CA GLU A 294 28.68 22.81 -31.59
C GLU A 294 27.49 22.95 -30.64
N ALA A 295 26.55 23.84 -30.96
CA ALA A 295 25.30 24.00 -30.20
C ALA A 295 24.45 22.72 -30.22
N GLN A 296 24.38 22.07 -31.39
CA GLN A 296 23.70 20.78 -31.56
C GLN A 296 24.35 19.70 -30.66
N ARG A 297 25.68 19.56 -30.71
CA ARG A 297 26.41 18.59 -29.87
C ARG A 297 26.18 18.86 -28.37
N SER A 298 26.31 20.12 -27.94
CA SER A 298 26.13 20.50 -26.53
C SER A 298 24.72 20.19 -26.02
N GLN A 299 23.67 20.47 -26.82
CA GLN A 299 22.30 20.13 -26.43
C GLN A 299 22.02 18.63 -26.43
N LEU A 300 22.58 17.87 -27.37
CA LEU A 300 22.47 16.41 -27.37
C LEU A 300 23.15 15.80 -26.13
N GLU A 301 24.33 16.30 -25.75
CA GLU A 301 25.05 15.88 -24.55
C GLU A 301 24.26 16.20 -23.27
N GLU A 302 23.67 17.39 -23.17
CA GLU A 302 22.82 17.78 -22.04
C GLU A 302 21.59 16.85 -21.89
N LEU A 303 20.94 16.50 -23.01
CA LEU A 303 19.81 15.56 -23.02
C LEU A 303 20.24 14.13 -22.64
N GLU A 304 21.41 13.67 -23.11
CA GLU A 304 21.96 12.36 -22.76
C GLU A 304 22.29 12.27 -21.27
N VAL A 305 22.91 13.31 -20.70
CA VAL A 305 23.16 13.41 -19.26
C VAL A 305 21.85 13.34 -18.49
N LYS A 306 20.82 14.11 -18.90
CA LYS A 306 19.50 14.09 -18.23
C LYS A 306 18.84 12.71 -18.30
N ILE A 307 18.86 12.04 -19.46
CA ILE A 307 18.32 10.67 -19.61
C ILE A 307 19.08 9.70 -18.71
N GLY A 308 20.41 9.80 -18.63
CA GLY A 308 21.24 8.98 -17.77
C GLY A 308 20.90 9.16 -16.29
N GLU A 309 20.75 10.42 -15.83
CA GLU A 309 20.36 10.73 -14.46
C GLU A 309 18.96 10.20 -14.12
N LEU A 310 17.97 10.41 -15.01
CA LEU A 310 16.61 9.87 -14.84
C LEU A 310 16.61 8.34 -14.78
N THR A 311 17.40 7.68 -15.61
CA THR A 311 17.57 6.21 -15.59
C THR A 311 18.17 5.74 -14.27
N ARG A 312 19.16 6.47 -13.74
CA ARG A 312 19.76 6.18 -12.43
C ARG A 312 18.73 6.29 -11.31
N GLU A 313 17.92 7.33 -11.29
CA GLU A 313 16.87 7.51 -10.28
C GLU A 313 15.81 6.41 -10.35
N SER A 314 15.34 6.07 -11.56
CA SER A 314 14.40 4.95 -11.77
C SER A 314 14.95 3.64 -11.21
N ASN A 315 16.22 3.33 -11.50
CA ASN A 315 16.88 2.13 -10.98
C ASN A 315 16.98 2.12 -9.45
N ILE A 316 17.22 3.27 -8.81
CA ILE A 316 17.24 3.37 -7.34
C ILE A 316 15.85 3.10 -6.78
N ILE A 317 14.80 3.68 -7.37
CA ILE A 317 13.41 3.45 -6.95
C ILE A 317 13.07 1.95 -7.05
N VAL A 318 13.34 1.32 -8.19
CA VAL A 318 13.10 -0.12 -8.41
C VAL A 318 13.80 -0.97 -7.36
N LYS A 319 15.09 -0.70 -7.10
CA LYS A 319 15.89 -1.43 -6.11
C LYS A 319 15.35 -1.27 -4.69
N CYS A 320 15.01 -0.05 -4.29
CA CYS A 320 14.44 0.22 -2.97
C CYS A 320 13.11 -0.51 -2.80
N MET A 321 12.22 -0.43 -3.80
CA MET A 321 10.91 -1.09 -3.74
C MET A 321 11.03 -2.60 -3.70
N ALA A 322 11.95 -3.20 -4.45
CA ALA A 322 12.15 -4.65 -4.43
C ALA A 322 12.65 -5.12 -3.05
N ARG A 323 13.55 -4.36 -2.43
CA ARG A 323 14.03 -4.59 -1.06
C ARG A 323 12.93 -4.40 -0.02
N PHE A 324 12.07 -3.38 -0.18
CA PHE A 324 10.92 -3.15 0.70
C PHE A 324 9.92 -4.31 0.62
N ALA A 325 9.57 -4.76 -0.59
CA ALA A 325 8.69 -5.90 -0.79
C ALA A 325 9.27 -7.18 -0.17
N TYR A 326 10.57 -7.40 -0.35
CA TYR A 326 11.28 -8.52 0.28
C TYR A 326 11.26 -8.43 1.82
N PHE A 327 11.60 -7.27 2.40
CA PHE A 327 11.59 -7.04 3.84
C PHE A 327 10.21 -7.38 4.44
N LEU A 328 9.13 -6.93 3.80
CA LEU A 328 7.76 -7.24 4.23
C LEU A 328 7.42 -8.73 4.12
N ALA A 329 7.81 -9.37 3.01
CA ALA A 329 7.54 -10.79 2.78
C ALA A 329 8.28 -11.69 3.78
N GLN A 330 9.50 -11.32 4.21
CA GLN A 330 10.32 -12.12 5.10
C GLN A 330 10.00 -11.98 6.58
N ASN A 331 9.46 -10.84 6.98
CA ASN A 331 9.25 -10.52 8.39
C ASN A 331 7.79 -10.72 8.83
N SER A 332 6.82 -10.77 7.92
CA SER A 332 5.41 -11.06 8.22
C SER A 332 5.14 -12.56 8.42
N LEU A 333 4.16 -12.93 9.24
CA LEU A 333 3.72 -14.34 9.35
C LEU A 333 3.02 -14.87 8.09
N THR A 334 2.40 -13.97 7.30
CA THR A 334 1.68 -14.32 6.06
C THR A 334 2.21 -13.54 4.87
N ARG A 335 1.98 -14.09 3.68
CA ARG A 335 2.21 -13.40 2.41
C ARG A 335 1.52 -12.04 2.40
N MET A 336 2.29 -11.02 2.01
CA MET A 336 1.80 -9.67 1.75
C MET A 336 1.60 -9.47 0.26
N ASP A 337 0.56 -8.72 -0.09
CA ASP A 337 0.39 -8.26 -1.47
C ASP A 337 1.45 -7.21 -1.81
N ASP A 338 1.94 -7.26 -3.05
CA ASP A 338 2.89 -6.29 -3.56
C ASP A 338 2.14 -5.05 -4.07
N HIS A 339 2.12 -4.01 -3.25
CA HIS A 339 1.39 -2.78 -3.56
C HIS A 339 2.04 -1.96 -4.67
N PHE A 340 3.36 -2.07 -4.84
CA PHE A 340 4.09 -1.36 -5.88
C PHE A 340 3.82 -1.99 -7.26
N GLU A 341 3.97 -3.31 -7.35
CA GLU A 341 3.65 -4.10 -8.53
C GLU A 341 2.21 -3.84 -9.00
N ARG A 342 1.26 -3.85 -8.05
CA ARG A 342 -0.14 -3.56 -8.33
C ARG A 342 -0.34 -2.15 -8.89
N HIS A 343 0.32 -1.14 -8.34
CA HIS A 343 0.16 0.24 -8.81
C HIS A 343 0.74 0.43 -10.22
N ILE A 344 1.89 -0.18 -10.51
CA ILE A 344 2.45 -0.16 -11.88
C ILE A 344 1.48 -0.83 -12.86
N GLN A 345 0.91 -1.99 -12.50
CA GLN A 345 -0.07 -2.66 -13.35
C GLN A 345 -1.29 -1.79 -13.61
N GLN A 346 -1.79 -1.08 -12.59
CA GLN A 346 -2.89 -0.14 -12.77
C GLN A 346 -2.53 1.01 -13.72
N LEU A 347 -1.31 1.56 -13.62
CA LEU A 347 -0.84 2.59 -14.55
C LEU A 347 -0.75 2.06 -15.99
N ILE A 348 -0.35 0.80 -16.19
CA ILE A 348 -0.36 0.15 -17.50
C ILE A 348 -1.78 0.03 -18.03
N ASP A 349 -2.71 -0.48 -17.22
CA ASP A 349 -4.10 -0.68 -17.60
C ASP A 349 -4.78 0.65 -17.95
N ASP A 350 -4.53 1.71 -17.16
CA ASP A 350 -5.02 3.08 -17.41
C ASP A 350 -4.53 3.59 -18.78
N GLU A 351 -3.25 3.42 -19.11
CA GLU A 351 -2.69 3.88 -20.39
C GLU A 351 -3.18 3.04 -21.59
N VAL A 352 -3.33 1.72 -21.43
CA VAL A 352 -3.87 0.85 -22.48
C VAL A 352 -5.32 1.20 -22.81
N ASN A 353 -6.16 1.37 -21.79
CA ASN A 353 -7.57 1.71 -21.98
C ASN A 353 -7.74 3.09 -22.62
N THR A 354 -6.88 4.05 -22.27
CA THR A 354 -6.91 5.39 -22.87
C THR A 354 -6.40 5.38 -24.31
N GLY A 355 -5.29 4.70 -24.60
CA GLY A 355 -4.66 4.65 -25.92
C GLY A 355 -5.48 3.87 -26.97
N ALA A 356 -6.27 2.88 -26.55
CA ALA A 356 -7.17 2.13 -27.44
C ALA A 356 -8.25 3.01 -28.10
N ILE A 357 -8.55 4.18 -27.54
CA ILE A 357 -9.60 5.08 -28.01
C ILE A 357 -9.04 6.15 -28.97
N SER A 358 -7.74 6.48 -28.89
CA SER A 358 -7.13 7.58 -29.66
C SER A 358 -6.09 7.16 -30.72
N ASP A 359 -5.77 5.87 -30.84
CA ASP A 359 -4.66 5.32 -31.67
C ASP A 359 -3.35 6.15 -31.57
N ASP A 360 -3.06 6.60 -30.35
CA ASP A 360 -1.95 7.50 -30.05
C ASP A 360 -0.65 6.69 -29.86
N ASP A 361 0.32 6.90 -30.76
CA ASP A 361 1.62 6.22 -30.73
C ASP A 361 2.39 6.50 -29.42
N SER A 362 2.18 7.65 -28.79
CA SER A 362 2.82 7.97 -27.51
C SER A 362 2.33 7.10 -26.35
N SER A 363 1.06 6.66 -26.40
CA SER A 363 0.49 5.72 -25.42
C SER A 363 1.13 4.33 -25.50
N LYS A 364 1.49 3.88 -26.70
CA LYS A 364 2.18 2.58 -26.90
C LYS A 364 3.59 2.62 -26.31
N VAL A 365 4.30 3.73 -26.47
CA VAL A 365 5.67 3.92 -25.94
C VAL A 365 5.68 3.94 -24.41
N ILE A 366 4.78 4.68 -23.76
CA ILE A 366 4.73 4.72 -22.28
C ILE A 366 4.36 3.36 -21.68
N VAL A 367 3.42 2.63 -22.29
CA VAL A 367 3.09 1.25 -21.87
C VAL A 367 4.32 0.35 -21.97
N GLY A 368 5.13 0.48 -23.02
CA GLY A 368 6.40 -0.22 -23.16
C GLY A 368 7.37 0.08 -22.02
N LYS A 369 7.58 1.35 -21.68
CA LYS A 369 8.46 1.78 -20.57
C LYS A 369 7.94 1.29 -19.21
N LEU A 370 6.63 1.32 -18.95
CA LEU A 370 6.04 0.83 -17.71
C LEU A 370 6.15 -0.70 -17.57
N LYS A 371 6.00 -1.46 -18.67
CA LYS A 371 6.26 -2.90 -18.68
C LYS A 371 7.74 -3.20 -18.40
N GLN A 372 8.66 -2.45 -19.01
CA GLN A 372 10.09 -2.58 -18.73
C GLN A 372 10.43 -2.29 -17.26
N LEU A 373 9.78 -1.29 -16.66
CA LEU A 373 9.91 -0.98 -15.23
C LEU A 373 9.44 -2.17 -14.36
N LEU A 374 8.28 -2.73 -14.70
CA LEU A 374 7.72 -3.90 -14.00
C LEU A 374 8.63 -5.13 -14.13
N ASP A 375 9.17 -5.39 -15.31
CA ASP A 375 10.12 -6.48 -15.56
C ASP A 375 11.42 -6.28 -14.77
N SER A 376 11.95 -5.05 -14.74
CA SER A 376 13.14 -4.71 -13.97
C SER A 376 12.91 -4.91 -12.46
N TYR A 377 11.74 -4.50 -11.97
CA TYR A 377 11.32 -4.74 -10.58
C TYR A 377 11.23 -6.22 -10.23
N ASN A 378 10.59 -7.01 -11.08
CA ASN A 378 10.48 -8.45 -10.89
C ASN A 378 11.85 -9.15 -10.97
N CYS A 379 12.72 -8.71 -11.87
CA CYS A 379 14.10 -9.19 -11.96
C CYS A 379 14.86 -8.93 -10.65
N GLU A 380 14.79 -7.71 -10.11
CA GLU A 380 15.46 -7.36 -8.85
C GLU A 380 14.92 -8.19 -7.67
N LYS A 381 13.60 -8.42 -7.59
CA LYS A 381 13.00 -9.33 -6.61
C LYS A 381 13.57 -10.75 -6.73
N GLN A 382 13.71 -11.27 -7.95
CA GLN A 382 14.28 -12.60 -8.18
C GLN A 382 15.77 -12.66 -7.84
N LEU A 383 16.54 -11.60 -8.11
CA LEU A 383 17.94 -11.51 -7.71
C LEU A 383 18.09 -11.61 -6.19
N ILE A 384 17.26 -10.88 -5.43
CA ILE A 384 17.23 -10.97 -3.97
C ILE A 384 16.89 -12.40 -3.52
N ILE A 385 15.83 -13.00 -4.09
CA ILE A 385 15.43 -14.38 -3.78
C ILE A 385 16.55 -15.39 -4.07
N ASN A 386 17.25 -15.24 -5.19
CA ASN A 386 18.31 -16.17 -5.60
C ASN A 386 19.58 -16.00 -4.77
N ALA A 387 19.97 -14.78 -4.42
CA ALA A 387 21.11 -14.51 -3.55
C ALA A 387 20.96 -15.18 -2.16
N LEU A 388 19.72 -15.32 -1.68
CA LEU A 388 19.40 -15.98 -0.42
C LEU A 388 19.43 -17.50 -0.48
N LYS A 389 19.24 -18.08 -1.67
CA LYS A 389 19.36 -19.53 -1.86
C LYS A 389 20.83 -19.95 -1.89
N SER A 390 21.73 -19.04 -2.27
CA SER A 390 23.17 -19.30 -2.37
C SER A 390 23.96 -18.89 -1.11
N MET A 391 23.45 -17.97 -0.29
CA MET A 391 24.04 -17.57 1.00
C MET A 391 23.26 -18.20 2.17
N ASN A 392 23.93 -18.48 3.30
CA ASN A 392 23.22 -18.87 4.52
C ASN A 392 22.22 -17.76 4.89
N ALA A 393 20.93 -18.08 4.99
CA ALA A 393 19.81 -17.14 5.12
C ALA A 393 19.90 -16.12 6.29
N ASN A 394 20.86 -16.28 7.20
CA ASN A 394 21.13 -15.36 8.31
C ASN A 394 22.01 -14.15 7.95
N GLU A 395 22.70 -14.13 6.80
CA GLU A 395 23.59 -13.01 6.41
C GLU A 395 22.91 -11.89 5.63
N PHE A 396 21.68 -12.09 5.14
CA PHE A 396 20.97 -11.11 4.31
C PHE A 396 19.61 -10.73 4.93
N ASN A 397 19.65 -10.26 6.17
CA ASN A 397 18.48 -9.70 6.83
C ASN A 397 18.47 -8.19 6.63
N ILE A 398 17.54 -7.68 5.81
CA ILE A 398 17.40 -6.24 5.62
C ILE A 398 16.99 -5.63 6.95
N SER A 399 17.88 -4.83 7.53
CA SER A 399 17.64 -4.19 8.82
C SER A 399 16.71 -2.98 8.67
N LEU A 400 16.12 -2.56 9.78
CA LEU A 400 15.29 -1.35 9.80
C LEU A 400 16.10 -0.09 9.49
N ASP A 401 17.37 -0.06 9.89
CA ASP A 401 18.29 1.05 9.59
C ASP A 401 18.57 1.12 8.08
N GLU A 402 18.66 -0.02 7.40
CA GLU A 402 18.75 -0.05 5.94
C GLU A 402 17.46 0.43 5.26
N ILE A 403 16.28 0.11 5.80
CA ILE A 403 15.01 0.67 5.32
C ILE A 403 15.01 2.20 5.44
N GLN A 404 15.43 2.73 6.59
CA GLN A 404 15.53 4.18 6.81
C GLN A 404 16.60 4.83 5.92
N GLY A 405 17.73 4.15 5.70
CA GLY A 405 18.78 4.58 4.78
C GLY A 405 18.27 4.68 3.33
N MET A 406 17.54 3.66 2.86
CA MET A 406 16.91 3.66 1.53
C MET A 406 15.88 4.78 1.39
N ILE A 407 15.05 5.03 2.41
CA ILE A 407 14.12 6.16 2.42
C ILE A 407 14.87 7.50 2.30
N SER A 408 15.98 7.63 3.02
CA SER A 408 16.82 8.84 2.97
C SER A 408 17.47 9.02 1.60
N GLU A 409 17.94 7.93 0.97
CA GLU A 409 18.47 7.93 -0.39
C GLU A 409 17.40 8.38 -1.41
N LEU A 410 16.18 7.86 -1.30
CA LEU A 410 15.05 8.26 -2.14
C LEU A 410 14.73 9.75 -2.00
N CYS A 411 14.72 10.28 -0.77
CA CYS A 411 14.51 11.71 -0.53
C CYS A 411 15.64 12.60 -1.06
N GLY A 412 16.86 12.05 -1.23
CA GLY A 412 18.04 12.76 -1.72
C GLY A 412 18.23 12.74 -3.24
N LEU A 413 17.29 12.16 -4.00
CA LEU A 413 17.38 12.11 -5.46
C LEU A 413 17.32 13.52 -6.08
N LYS A 414 18.14 13.76 -7.12
CA LYS A 414 18.38 15.08 -7.72
C LYS A 414 17.11 15.65 -8.35
N TRP A 415 16.39 14.84 -9.11
CA TRP A 415 15.19 15.25 -9.85
C TRP A 415 13.92 14.94 -9.08
N THR A 416 13.84 13.78 -8.45
CA THR A 416 12.59 13.28 -7.83
C THR A 416 12.54 13.39 -6.30
N GLY A 417 13.67 13.61 -5.62
CA GLY A 417 13.75 13.56 -4.16
C GLY A 417 12.86 14.58 -3.45
N SER A 418 12.83 15.82 -3.94
CA SER A 418 11.94 16.86 -3.39
C SER A 418 10.45 16.51 -3.54
N THR A 419 10.08 15.85 -4.64
CA THR A 419 8.72 15.35 -4.87
C THR A 419 8.40 14.19 -3.91
N ILE A 420 9.36 13.29 -3.66
CA ILE A 420 9.22 12.18 -2.69
C ILE A 420 8.96 12.72 -1.29
N VAL A 421 9.81 13.63 -0.80
CA VAL A 421 9.66 14.26 0.53
C VAL A 421 8.28 14.87 0.68
N ARG A 422 7.84 15.65 -0.31
CA ARG A 422 6.54 16.33 -0.27
C ARG A 422 5.37 15.35 -0.30
N LEU A 423 5.44 14.29 -1.11
CA LEU A 423 4.42 13.22 -1.14
C LEU A 423 4.33 12.49 0.21
N MET A 424 5.48 12.24 0.86
CA MET A 424 5.54 11.63 2.18
C MET A 424 4.93 12.52 3.27
N GLU A 425 5.27 13.81 3.30
CA GLU A 425 4.75 14.76 4.30
C GLU A 425 3.22 14.86 4.25
N MET A 426 2.64 14.89 3.05
CA MET A 426 1.19 14.93 2.88
C MET A 426 0.49 13.67 3.39
N GLN A 427 1.10 12.51 3.19
CA GLN A 427 0.57 11.26 3.74
C GLN A 427 0.63 11.25 5.27
N ARG A 428 1.64 11.86 5.89
CA ARG A 428 1.74 12.02 7.35
C ARG A 428 0.71 13.00 7.92
N CYS A 429 0.40 14.10 7.22
CA CYS A 429 -0.61 15.07 7.67
C CYS A 429 -2.03 14.49 7.73
N VAL A 430 -2.35 13.50 6.88
CA VAL A 430 -3.63 12.77 6.93
C VAL A 430 -3.75 11.92 8.19
N GLN A 431 -2.65 11.30 8.65
CA GLN A 431 -2.63 10.49 9.88
C GLN A 431 -2.83 11.34 11.15
N VAL A 432 -2.18 12.52 11.22
CA VAL A 432 -2.29 13.40 12.40
C VAL A 432 -3.70 13.96 12.56
N ARG A 433 -4.36 14.36 11.46
CA ARG A 433 -5.73 14.89 11.49
C ARG A 433 -6.78 13.83 11.82
N GLY A 434 -6.52 12.55 11.51
CA GLY A 434 -7.33 11.43 11.98
C GLY A 434 -7.25 11.27 13.51
N HIS A 435 -6.04 11.29 14.08
CA HIS A 435 -5.85 11.15 15.52
C HIS A 435 -6.42 12.32 16.34
N THR A 436 -6.41 13.55 15.82
CA THR A 436 -7.00 14.70 16.55
C THR A 436 -8.52 14.64 16.60
N ARG A 437 -9.19 14.03 15.60
CA ARG A 437 -10.66 13.93 15.56
C ARG A 437 -11.23 12.81 16.45
N VAL A 438 -10.49 11.72 16.66
CA VAL A 438 -10.90 10.65 17.61
C VAL A 438 -11.02 11.18 19.04
N ASN A 439 -10.18 12.14 19.43
CA ASN A 439 -10.26 12.74 20.77
C ASN A 439 -11.48 13.66 20.95
N VAL A 440 -12.03 14.25 19.88
CA VAL A 440 -13.18 15.18 19.97
C VAL A 440 -14.53 14.45 20.07
N VAL A 441 -14.61 13.17 19.66
CA VAL A 441 -15.84 12.35 19.79
C VAL A 441 -15.90 11.59 21.12
N SER A 442 -14.90 11.75 22.00
CA SER A 442 -14.81 11.00 23.26
C SER A 442 -15.34 11.73 24.50
N HIS A 443 -16.28 12.68 24.40
CA HIS A 443 -16.85 13.34 25.59
C HIS A 443 -18.38 13.24 25.66
N SER A 444 -18.86 12.05 26.07
CA SER A 444 -19.96 11.91 27.03
C SER A 444 -20.00 10.47 27.56
N VAL A 445 -19.08 10.11 28.46
CA VAL A 445 -19.24 8.92 29.31
C VAL A 445 -19.65 9.43 30.69
N PRO A 446 -20.79 9.00 31.26
CA PRO A 446 -21.15 9.32 32.63
C PRO A 446 -20.08 8.79 33.59
N ASP A 447 -19.75 9.64 34.55
CA ASP A 447 -18.83 9.49 35.66
C ASP A 447 -18.40 8.04 36.04
N LYS A 448 -17.15 7.69 35.73
CA LYS A 448 -16.51 6.40 36.07
C LYS A 448 -16.21 6.27 37.58
N ALA A 449 -16.47 7.28 38.40
CA ALA A 449 -16.20 7.23 39.84
C ALA A 449 -17.21 6.38 40.65
N ALA A 450 -18.38 6.02 40.09
CA ALA A 450 -19.43 5.32 40.83
C ALA A 450 -19.34 3.77 40.83
N VAL A 451 -18.48 3.16 40.00
CA VAL A 451 -18.47 1.70 39.82
C VAL A 451 -17.38 1.00 40.65
N PHE A 452 -16.32 1.71 41.07
CA PHE A 452 -15.18 1.11 41.77
C PHE A 452 -15.20 1.23 43.30
N SER A 453 -16.24 1.83 43.91
CA SER A 453 -16.30 2.02 45.37
C SER A 453 -17.05 0.91 46.14
N LYS A 454 -17.41 -0.22 45.51
CA LYS A 454 -18.20 -1.30 46.16
C LYS A 454 -17.61 -2.71 46.09
N LEU A 455 -16.33 -2.89 45.78
CA LEU A 455 -15.69 -4.21 45.72
C LEU A 455 -14.59 -4.45 46.76
N ASN A 456 -14.60 -3.71 47.87
CA ASN A 456 -13.92 -4.14 49.10
C ASN A 456 -14.99 -4.54 50.11
N VAL A 457 -15.33 -5.83 50.16
CA VAL A 457 -15.58 -6.68 51.34
C VAL A 457 -16.06 -8.02 50.79
N TYR A 458 -15.15 -9.02 50.77
CA TYR A 458 -15.30 -10.41 51.21
C TYR A 458 -14.21 -11.29 50.57
#